data_AF-A0A3D0SC52-F1
#
_entry.id   AF-A0A3D0SC52-F1
#
_cell.length_a   1.000
_cell.length_b   1.000
_cell.length_c   1.000
_cell.angle_alpha   90.00
_cell.angle_beta   90.00
_cell.angle_gamma   90.00
#
_symmetry.space_group_name_H-M   'P 1'
#
loop_
_entity.id
_entity.type
_entity.pdbx_description
1 polymer ?
#
loop_
_entity_poly.entity_id
_entity_poly.type
_entity_poly.pdbx_seq_one_letter_code
_entity_poly.pdbx_strand_id
1 'polypeptide(L)'
;MTRVASRSWRDKRIDELLEAVSDLGMTMSRAVAGEVLDERVAYVAANMRVTEATARRYLTDEALAGLARTIVFGFVDETPGADLMSAPRTAAVPVRFAGTIFAGLGEVVRIFLVERDDLDHTRDRVAQVAHTQSYFGLLLNDQEATTGFYEEPSVQMPPALLLRVARILETAADLVEGGLIGYQADPEECARLPGALRRDIKLLRSMAAQEPRP
;
A
#
# COMPACT_ATOMS: atom_id res chain seq x y z
N MET A 1 -41.02 15.32 -9.32
CA MET A 1 -40.52 14.64 -8.10
C MET A 1 -39.49 13.62 -8.52
N THR A 2 -38.21 13.96 -8.41
CA THR A 2 -37.10 13.07 -8.75
C THR A 2 -37.00 11.99 -7.69
N ARG A 3 -37.22 10.74 -8.07
CA ARG A 3 -37.12 9.58 -7.19
C ARG A 3 -35.64 9.41 -6.86
N VAL A 4 -35.21 9.80 -5.65
CA VAL A 4 -33.88 9.43 -5.14
C VAL A 4 -33.87 7.90 -5.08
N ALA A 5 -33.10 7.26 -5.97
CA ALA A 5 -32.93 5.83 -5.95
C ALA A 5 -32.40 5.44 -4.56
N SER A 6 -33.09 4.53 -3.85
CA SER A 6 -32.59 4.02 -2.58
C SER A 6 -31.21 3.42 -2.83
N ARG A 7 -30.17 3.97 -2.21
CA ARG A 7 -28.81 3.42 -2.30
C ARG A 7 -28.85 1.94 -1.91
N SER A 8 -28.15 1.12 -2.69
CA SER A 8 -28.07 -0.32 -2.39
C SER A 8 -27.45 -0.51 -1.00
N TRP A 9 -27.80 -1.60 -0.30
CA TRP A 9 -27.15 -1.95 0.98
C TRP A 9 -25.62 -1.90 0.86
N ARG A 10 -25.11 -2.35 -0.28
CA ARG A 10 -23.69 -2.38 -0.60
C ARG A 10 -23.11 -0.96 -0.67
N ASP A 11 -23.76 -0.06 -1.40
CA ASP A 11 -23.29 1.32 -1.52
C ASP A 11 -23.20 2.03 -0.18
N LYS A 12 -24.19 1.79 0.69
CA LYS A 12 -24.18 2.33 2.05
C LYS A 12 -23.03 1.75 2.88
N ARG A 13 -22.84 0.43 2.87
CA ARG A 13 -21.75 -0.21 3.62
C ARG A 13 -20.36 0.16 3.11
N ILE A 14 -20.23 0.43 1.81
CA ILE A 14 -18.99 0.96 1.23
C ILE A 14 -18.70 2.34 1.83
N ASP A 15 -19.66 3.27 1.80
CA ASP A 15 -19.46 4.62 2.35
C ASP A 15 -19.04 4.58 3.83
N GLU A 16 -19.72 3.75 4.63
CA GLU A 16 -19.42 3.62 6.06
C GLU A 16 -18.05 2.96 6.32
N LEU A 17 -17.60 2.04 5.46
CA LEU A 17 -16.25 1.47 5.56
C LEU A 17 -15.19 2.52 5.22
N LEU A 18 -15.43 3.30 4.16
CA LEU A 18 -14.54 4.39 3.76
C LEU A 18 -14.42 5.44 4.87
N GLU A 19 -15.54 5.80 5.50
CA GLU A 19 -15.56 6.71 6.66
C GLU A 19 -14.80 6.13 7.84
N ALA A 20 -15.07 4.87 8.23
CA ALA A 20 -14.39 4.22 9.35
C ALA A 20 -12.86 4.08 9.15
N VAL A 21 -12.41 3.87 7.91
CA VAL A 21 -10.98 3.83 7.57
C VAL A 21 -10.37 5.24 7.56
N SER A 22 -11.12 6.24 7.09
CA SER A 22 -10.73 7.66 7.12
C SER A 22 -10.56 8.19 8.54
N ASP A 23 -11.47 7.83 9.46
CA ASP A 23 -11.38 8.20 10.88
C ASP A 23 -10.12 7.65 11.57
N LEU A 24 -9.56 6.58 11.03
CA LEU A 24 -8.32 5.96 11.47
C LEU A 24 -7.09 6.48 10.72
N GLY A 25 -7.23 7.54 9.90
CA GLY A 25 -6.13 8.20 9.20
C GLY A 25 -5.69 7.53 7.88
N MET A 26 -6.51 6.64 7.31
CA MET A 26 -6.23 5.97 6.05
C MET A 26 -7.25 6.30 4.97
N THR A 27 -6.85 6.20 3.70
CA THR A 27 -7.77 6.29 2.56
C THR A 27 -7.82 4.96 1.82
N MET A 28 -8.97 4.66 1.24
CA MET A 28 -9.25 3.44 0.49
C MET A 28 -10.11 3.80 -0.71
N SER A 29 -9.90 3.15 -1.85
CA SER A 29 -10.76 3.36 -3.01
C SER A 29 -12.12 2.70 -2.80
N ARG A 30 -13.16 3.27 -3.41
CA ARG A 30 -14.51 2.69 -3.36
C ARG A 30 -14.56 1.25 -3.87
N ALA A 31 -13.78 0.96 -4.92
CA ALA A 31 -13.67 -0.37 -5.51
C ALA A 31 -13.11 -1.39 -4.51
N VAL A 32 -11.98 -1.07 -3.86
CA VAL A 32 -11.35 -1.92 -2.85
C VAL A 32 -12.26 -2.13 -1.63
N ALA A 33 -12.94 -1.07 -1.17
CA ALA A 33 -13.93 -1.21 -0.10
C ALA A 33 -15.05 -2.19 -0.48
N GLY A 34 -15.48 -2.18 -1.75
CA GLY A 34 -16.45 -3.14 -2.28
C GLY A 34 -15.94 -4.58 -2.25
N GLU A 35 -14.71 -4.82 -2.66
CA GLU A 35 -14.07 -6.16 -2.67
C GLU A 35 -13.93 -6.71 -1.25
N VAL A 36 -13.40 -5.91 -0.33
CA VAL A 36 -13.25 -6.27 1.09
C VAL A 36 -14.60 -6.66 1.70
N LEU A 37 -15.66 -5.93 1.37
CA LEU A 37 -17.00 -6.24 1.85
C LEU A 37 -17.53 -7.56 1.27
N ASP A 38 -17.29 -7.84 -0.02
CA ASP A 38 -17.71 -9.08 -0.65
C ASP A 38 -16.98 -10.29 -0.10
N GLU A 39 -15.66 -10.20 0.04
CA GLU A 39 -14.85 -11.23 0.66
C GLU A 39 -15.32 -11.51 2.09
N ARG A 40 -15.64 -10.44 2.85
CA ARG A 40 -16.14 -10.60 4.21
C ARG A 40 -17.51 -11.28 4.24
N VAL A 41 -18.42 -10.91 3.34
CA VAL A 41 -19.75 -11.55 3.23
C VAL A 41 -19.61 -13.02 2.86
N ALA A 42 -18.78 -13.35 1.87
CA ALA A 42 -18.52 -14.72 1.44
C ALA A 42 -17.89 -15.56 2.56
N TYR A 43 -16.91 -15.00 3.27
CA TYR A 43 -16.27 -15.64 4.42
C TYR A 43 -17.28 -15.97 5.54
N VAL A 44 -18.14 -15.01 5.90
CA VAL A 44 -19.16 -15.22 6.93
C VAL A 44 -20.19 -16.24 6.47
N ALA A 45 -20.64 -16.17 5.22
CA ALA A 45 -21.58 -17.12 4.63
C ALA A 45 -21.03 -18.56 4.69
N ALA A 46 -19.78 -18.76 4.29
CA ALA A 46 -19.12 -20.06 4.31
C ALA A 46 -18.96 -20.59 5.76
N ASN A 47 -18.44 -19.77 6.66
CA ASN A 47 -18.17 -20.18 8.04
C ASN A 47 -19.44 -20.47 8.84
N MET A 48 -20.50 -19.67 8.63
CA MET A 48 -21.78 -19.86 9.31
C MET A 48 -22.71 -20.83 8.58
N ARG A 49 -22.33 -21.30 7.37
CA ARG A 49 -23.15 -22.15 6.48
C ARG A 49 -24.51 -21.53 6.18
N VAL A 50 -24.52 -20.23 5.90
CA VAL A 50 -25.72 -19.46 5.54
C VAL A 50 -25.58 -18.84 4.15
N THR A 51 -26.67 -18.32 3.61
CA THR A 51 -26.62 -17.57 2.34
C THR A 51 -25.92 -16.23 2.53
N GLU A 52 -25.32 -15.67 1.48
CA GLU A 52 -24.74 -14.33 1.51
C GLU A 52 -25.76 -13.27 1.94
N ALA A 53 -27.01 -13.38 1.48
CA ALA A 53 -28.09 -12.49 1.91
C ALA A 53 -28.31 -12.50 3.43
N THR A 54 -28.12 -13.66 4.06
CA THR A 54 -28.16 -13.81 5.52
C THR A 54 -26.88 -13.28 6.17
N ALA A 55 -25.71 -13.58 5.59
CA ALA A 55 -24.40 -13.12 6.06
C ALA A 55 -24.30 -11.58 6.12
N ARG A 56 -24.91 -10.86 5.16
CA ARG A 56 -24.99 -9.39 5.16
C ARG A 56 -25.59 -8.79 6.44
N ARG A 57 -26.44 -9.53 7.16
CA ARG A 57 -27.02 -9.09 8.45
C ARG A 57 -25.99 -9.07 9.58
N TYR A 58 -24.88 -9.78 9.44
CA TYR A 58 -23.79 -9.82 10.42
C TYR A 58 -22.72 -8.74 10.19
N LEU A 59 -22.79 -8.01 9.07
CA LEU A 59 -22.06 -6.76 8.86
C LEU A 59 -22.80 -5.63 9.57
N THR A 60 -22.79 -5.69 10.91
CA THR A 60 -23.23 -4.61 11.79
C THR A 60 -22.23 -3.45 11.76
N ASP A 61 -22.62 -2.29 12.27
CA ASP A 61 -21.75 -1.11 12.31
C ASP A 61 -20.51 -1.39 13.18
N GLU A 62 -20.67 -2.14 14.28
CA GLU A 62 -19.57 -2.62 15.11
C GLU A 62 -18.64 -3.59 14.37
N ALA A 63 -19.19 -4.52 13.58
CA ALA A 63 -18.40 -5.44 12.77
C ALA A 63 -17.63 -4.69 11.68
N LEU A 64 -18.21 -3.64 11.11
CA LEU A 64 -17.56 -2.78 10.12
C LEU A 64 -16.42 -1.97 10.73
N ALA A 65 -16.63 -1.37 11.92
CA ALA A 65 -15.57 -0.71 12.67
C ALA A 65 -14.46 -1.69 13.10
N GLY A 66 -14.81 -2.93 13.44
CA GLY A 66 -13.84 -4.02 13.68
C GLY A 66 -13.04 -4.39 12.45
N LEU A 67 -13.68 -4.42 11.27
CA LEU A 67 -13.03 -4.67 9.99
C LEU A 67 -12.07 -3.53 9.64
N ALA A 68 -12.51 -2.27 9.74
CA ALA A 68 -11.66 -1.09 9.52
C ALA A 68 -10.42 -1.11 10.44
N ARG A 69 -10.59 -1.41 11.73
CA ARG A 69 -9.47 -1.56 12.66
C ARG A 69 -8.52 -2.68 12.27
N THR A 70 -9.04 -3.83 11.85
CA THR A 70 -8.20 -4.96 11.38
C THR A 70 -7.36 -4.54 10.17
N ILE A 71 -7.97 -3.83 9.22
CA ILE A 71 -7.28 -3.32 8.02
C ILE A 71 -6.16 -2.35 8.44
N VAL A 72 -6.48 -1.33 9.24
CA VAL A 72 -5.50 -0.31 9.65
C VAL A 72 -4.41 -0.88 10.54
N PHE A 73 -4.73 -1.82 11.42
CA PHE A 73 -3.76 -2.47 12.30
C PHE A 73 -2.68 -3.21 11.50
N GLY A 74 -3.02 -3.75 10.33
CA GLY A 74 -2.05 -4.35 9.40
C GLY A 74 -1.00 -3.36 8.88
N PHE A 75 -1.21 -2.06 9.05
CA PHE A 75 -0.33 -0.99 8.57
C PHE A 75 0.23 -0.11 9.70
N VAL A 76 0.05 -0.47 10.97
CA VAL A 76 0.45 0.40 12.10
C VAL A 76 1.91 0.83 12.06
N ASP A 77 2.80 -0.08 11.64
CA ASP A 77 4.23 0.19 11.52
C ASP A 77 4.57 1.16 10.37
N GLU A 78 3.66 1.32 9.39
CA GLU A 78 3.76 2.34 8.33
C GLU A 78 3.29 3.73 8.79
N THR A 79 2.83 3.87 10.03
CA THR A 79 2.30 5.10 10.63
C THR A 79 1.32 5.82 9.69
N PRO A 80 0.17 5.19 9.37
CA PRO A 80 -0.81 5.78 8.45
C PRO A 80 -1.25 7.16 8.93
N GLY A 81 -1.37 8.10 7.99
CA GLY A 81 -1.71 9.50 8.30
C GLY A 81 -0.60 10.34 8.94
N ALA A 82 0.54 9.75 9.32
CA ALA A 82 1.65 10.51 9.88
C ALA A 82 2.36 11.37 8.82
N ASP A 83 2.82 12.55 9.24
CA ASP A 83 3.72 13.37 8.44
C ASP A 83 5.11 12.74 8.42
N LEU A 84 5.42 12.04 7.32
CA LEU A 84 6.71 11.38 7.14
C LEU A 84 7.88 12.37 6.99
N MET A 85 7.63 13.65 6.69
CA MET A 85 8.71 14.65 6.59
C MET A 85 9.32 14.99 7.95
N SER A 86 8.49 14.99 9.00
CA SER A 86 8.89 15.25 10.39
C SER A 86 9.14 13.97 11.20
N ALA A 87 8.90 12.80 10.62
CA ALA A 87 9.13 11.52 11.28
C ALA A 87 10.63 11.28 11.58
N PRO A 88 10.96 10.57 12.68
CA PRO A 88 12.34 10.23 13.02
C PRO A 88 13.04 9.47 11.89
N ARG A 89 14.21 9.96 11.47
CA ARG A 89 15.05 9.35 10.43
C ARG A 89 16.11 8.48 11.09
N THR A 90 15.80 7.20 11.29
CA THR A 90 16.64 6.27 12.07
C THR A 90 17.12 5.05 11.28
N ALA A 91 16.61 4.84 10.08
CA ALA A 91 17.02 3.73 9.22
C ALA A 91 18.07 4.21 8.21
N ALA A 92 19.28 3.65 8.29
CA ALA A 92 20.32 3.87 7.32
C ALA A 92 20.02 3.12 6.01
N VAL A 93 20.04 3.85 4.89
CA VAL A 93 19.81 3.36 3.54
C VAL A 93 21.01 3.72 2.67
N PRO A 94 21.73 2.74 2.07
CA PRO A 94 22.80 3.04 1.13
C PRO A 94 22.29 3.85 -0.06
N VAL A 95 23.04 4.87 -0.49
CA VAL A 95 22.62 5.76 -1.60
C VAL A 95 22.40 4.97 -2.89
N ARG A 96 23.23 3.96 -3.17
CA ARG A 96 23.03 3.07 -4.32
C ARG A 96 21.68 2.34 -4.27
N PHE A 97 21.27 1.92 -3.07
CA PHE A 97 20.00 1.20 -2.89
C PHE A 97 18.83 2.17 -2.95
N ALA A 98 18.97 3.41 -2.47
CA ALA A 98 17.99 4.47 -2.68
C ALA A 98 17.70 4.69 -4.18
N GLY A 99 18.72 4.62 -5.04
CA GLY A 99 18.56 4.62 -6.50
C GLY A 99 17.75 3.43 -7.03
N THR A 100 18.02 2.21 -6.53
CA THR A 100 17.23 1.01 -6.85
C THR A 100 15.77 1.18 -6.46
N ILE A 101 15.49 1.70 -5.26
CA ILE A 101 14.13 1.94 -4.79
C ILE A 101 13.40 2.96 -5.66
N PHE A 102 14.06 4.05 -6.03
CA PHE A 102 13.45 5.07 -6.88
C PHE A 102 13.07 4.50 -8.26
N ALA A 103 13.96 3.70 -8.87
CA ALA A 103 13.69 3.00 -10.12
C ALA A 103 12.56 1.96 -9.96
N GLY A 104 12.59 1.17 -8.89
CA GLY A 104 11.57 0.17 -8.58
C GLY A 104 10.18 0.79 -8.43
N LEU A 105 10.06 1.95 -7.78
CA LEU A 105 8.78 2.68 -7.71
C LEU A 105 8.30 3.15 -9.11
N GLY A 106 9.22 3.51 -10.00
CA GLY A 106 8.89 3.80 -11.40
C GLY A 106 8.33 2.58 -12.14
N GLU A 107 8.87 1.39 -11.88
CA GLU A 107 8.33 0.13 -12.38
C GLU A 107 6.92 -0.15 -11.84
N VAL A 108 6.70 0.12 -10.55
CA VAL A 108 5.37 -0.03 -9.94
C VAL A 108 4.34 0.88 -10.61
N VAL A 109 4.69 2.11 -10.98
CA VAL A 109 3.78 2.98 -11.76
C VAL A 109 3.35 2.29 -13.05
N ARG A 110 4.29 1.70 -13.81
CA ARG A 110 3.97 0.99 -15.06
C ARG A 110 3.04 -0.20 -14.82
N ILE A 111 3.22 -0.93 -13.74
CA ILE A 111 2.36 -2.06 -13.35
C ILE A 111 0.95 -1.56 -12.99
N PHE A 112 0.84 -0.51 -12.16
CA PHE A 112 -0.45 0.02 -11.71
C PHE A 112 -1.26 0.70 -12.83
N LEU A 113 -0.60 1.19 -13.88
CA LEU A 113 -1.27 1.73 -15.07
C LEU A 113 -2.13 0.69 -15.81
N VAL A 114 -1.86 -0.61 -15.64
CA VAL A 114 -2.54 -1.71 -16.34
C VAL A 114 -3.16 -2.73 -15.38
N GLU A 115 -3.12 -2.46 -14.07
CA GLU A 115 -3.64 -3.36 -13.04
C GLU A 115 -5.13 -3.66 -13.23
N ARG A 116 -5.91 -2.63 -13.57
CA ARG A 116 -7.36 -2.70 -13.74
C ARG A 116 -7.82 -1.74 -14.82
N ASP A 117 -8.90 -2.08 -15.52
CA ASP A 117 -9.60 -1.18 -16.42
C ASP A 117 -10.57 -0.26 -15.64
N ASP A 118 -10.00 0.50 -14.69
CA ASP A 118 -10.69 1.48 -13.85
C ASP A 118 -9.80 2.71 -13.68
N LEU A 119 -10.18 3.80 -14.36
CA LEU A 119 -9.38 5.02 -14.42
C LEU A 119 -9.22 5.69 -13.06
N ASP A 120 -10.24 5.68 -12.21
CA ASP A 120 -10.16 6.34 -10.90
C ASP A 120 -9.27 5.52 -9.96
N HIS A 121 -9.37 4.18 -10.01
CA HIS A 121 -8.42 3.30 -9.32
C HIS A 121 -6.99 3.52 -9.79
N THR A 122 -6.75 3.55 -11.11
CA THR A 122 -5.41 3.79 -11.67
C THR A 122 -4.85 5.15 -11.22
N ARG A 123 -5.67 6.21 -11.24
CA ARG A 123 -5.24 7.56 -10.79
C ARG A 123 -4.82 7.55 -9.33
N ASP A 124 -5.61 6.97 -8.45
CA ASP A 124 -5.31 6.91 -7.02
C ASP A 124 -4.01 6.13 -6.76
N ARG A 125 -3.85 4.99 -7.42
CA ARG A 125 -2.68 4.11 -7.27
C ARG A 125 -1.41 4.78 -7.78
N VAL A 126 -1.44 5.39 -8.96
CA VAL A 126 -0.29 6.12 -9.52
C VAL A 126 0.04 7.35 -8.66
N ALA A 127 -0.97 8.10 -8.20
CA ALA A 127 -0.75 9.24 -7.32
C ALA A 127 -0.09 8.83 -6.00
N GLN A 128 -0.48 7.68 -5.41
CA GLN A 128 0.14 7.14 -4.20
C GLN A 128 1.63 6.82 -4.41
N VAL A 129 1.99 6.20 -5.52
CA VAL A 129 3.39 5.86 -5.84
C VAL A 129 4.19 7.13 -6.12
N ALA A 130 3.66 8.06 -6.92
CA ALA A 130 4.30 9.34 -7.22
C ALA A 130 4.53 10.19 -5.97
N HIS A 131 3.55 10.23 -5.06
CA HIS A 131 3.70 10.89 -3.77
C HIS A 131 4.82 10.25 -2.92
N THR A 132 4.87 8.92 -2.89
CA THR A 132 5.92 8.18 -2.17
C THR A 132 7.31 8.45 -2.78
N GLN A 133 7.44 8.45 -4.11
CA GLN A 133 8.68 8.81 -4.81
C GLN A 133 9.12 10.24 -4.50
N SER A 134 8.17 11.19 -4.49
CA SER A 134 8.43 12.59 -4.16
C SER A 134 8.97 12.74 -2.74
N TYR A 135 8.29 12.16 -1.75
CA TYR A 135 8.73 12.20 -0.34
C TYR A 135 10.12 11.56 -0.17
N PHE A 136 10.34 10.41 -0.79
CA PHE A 136 11.63 9.73 -0.75
C PHE A 136 12.76 10.60 -1.32
N GLY A 137 12.52 11.25 -2.46
CA GLY A 137 13.48 12.18 -3.08
C GLY A 137 13.73 13.43 -2.26
N LEU A 138 12.69 14.04 -1.67
CA LEU A 138 12.84 15.22 -0.81
C LEU A 138 13.64 14.89 0.45
N LEU A 139 13.35 13.76 1.10
CA LEU A 139 14.10 13.30 2.27
C LEU A 139 15.55 12.98 1.92
N LEU A 140 15.81 12.40 0.74
CA LEU A 140 17.17 12.15 0.26
C LEU A 140 17.95 13.46 0.06
N ASN A 141 17.30 14.49 -0.49
CA ASN A 141 17.92 15.78 -0.78
C ASN A 141 18.20 16.62 0.48
N ASP A 142 17.42 16.44 1.55
CA ASP A 142 17.50 17.21 2.80
C ASP A 142 18.65 16.76 3.73
N GLN A 143 19.61 15.99 3.24
CA GLN A 143 20.69 15.43 4.05
C GLN A 143 21.95 15.15 3.24
N GLU A 144 23.08 15.11 3.94
CA GLU A 144 24.35 14.64 3.38
C GLU A 144 24.54 13.16 3.70
N ALA A 145 24.97 12.39 2.70
CA ALA A 145 25.26 10.97 2.89
C ALA A 145 26.55 10.78 3.71
N THR A 146 26.52 9.81 4.63
CA THR A 146 27.67 9.49 5.50
C THR A 146 27.98 7.99 5.45
N THR A 147 29.21 7.63 5.81
CA THR A 147 29.69 6.23 5.90
C THR A 147 29.71 5.71 7.35
N GLY A 148 28.87 6.28 8.24
CA GLY A 148 28.88 5.94 9.67
C GLY A 148 28.20 4.61 10.01
N PHE A 149 27.27 4.15 9.16
CA PHE A 149 26.54 2.91 9.38
C PHE A 149 27.07 1.77 8.50
N TYR A 150 27.29 2.04 7.21
CA TYR A 150 27.84 1.12 6.22
C TYR A 150 29.23 1.56 5.75
N GLU A 151 29.99 0.64 5.15
CA GLU A 151 31.25 0.93 4.45
C GLU A 151 31.05 1.70 3.12
N GLU A 152 29.87 2.28 2.92
CA GLU A 152 29.49 3.06 1.75
C GLU A 152 28.56 4.22 2.15
N PRO A 153 28.42 5.27 1.32
CA PRO A 153 27.56 6.40 1.64
C PRO A 153 26.11 5.98 1.83
N SER A 154 25.53 6.43 2.94
CA SER A 154 24.16 6.13 3.35
C SER A 154 23.47 7.35 3.91
N VAL A 155 22.14 7.35 3.81
CA VAL A 155 21.24 8.39 4.28
C VAL A 155 20.28 7.81 5.30
N GLN A 156 19.78 8.65 6.20
CA GLN A 156 18.81 8.27 7.21
C GLN A 156 17.39 8.50 6.70
N MET A 157 16.55 7.47 6.78
CA MET A 157 15.16 7.50 6.33
C MET A 157 14.22 7.14 7.48
N PRO A 158 12.96 7.62 7.46
CA PRO A 158 11.94 7.13 8.37
C PRO A 158 11.66 5.63 8.13
N PRO A 159 11.71 4.76 9.15
CA PRO A 159 11.37 3.34 9.00
C PRO A 159 9.99 3.11 8.37
N ALA A 160 9.00 3.91 8.78
CA ALA A 160 7.64 3.85 8.27
C ALA A 160 7.56 4.11 6.75
N LEU A 161 8.41 4.99 6.21
CA LEU A 161 8.50 5.21 4.76
C LEU A 161 9.03 3.95 4.05
N LEU A 162 10.06 3.31 4.61
CA LEU A 162 10.63 2.09 4.03
C LEU A 162 9.62 0.94 4.03
N LEU A 163 8.82 0.80 5.09
CA LEU A 163 7.75 -0.18 5.17
C LEU A 163 6.64 0.11 4.15
N ARG A 164 6.23 1.39 4.00
CA ARG A 164 5.26 1.80 2.98
C ARG A 164 5.75 1.48 1.57
N VAL A 165 7.02 1.76 1.27
CA VAL A 165 7.63 1.40 -0.01
C VAL A 165 7.67 -0.12 -0.19
N ALA A 166 8.06 -0.87 0.85
CA ALA A 166 8.10 -2.32 0.80
C ALA A 166 6.73 -2.91 0.47
N ARG A 167 5.65 -2.41 1.07
CA ARG A 167 4.27 -2.83 0.75
C ARG A 167 3.89 -2.51 -0.70
N ILE A 168 4.23 -1.32 -1.19
CA ILE A 168 3.97 -0.92 -2.59
C ILE A 168 4.69 -1.88 -3.56
N LEU A 169 5.96 -2.18 -3.31
CA LEU A 169 6.73 -3.14 -4.10
C LEU A 169 6.16 -4.56 -3.97
N GLU A 170 5.65 -4.95 -2.80
CA GLU A 170 5.06 -6.27 -2.55
C GLU A 170 3.79 -6.46 -3.37
N THR A 171 2.88 -5.48 -3.37
CA THR A 171 1.69 -5.54 -4.23
C THR A 171 2.07 -5.64 -5.70
N ALA A 172 3.08 -4.91 -6.15
CA ALA A 172 3.55 -5.00 -7.53
C ALA A 172 4.18 -6.37 -7.84
N ALA A 173 4.95 -6.94 -6.91
CA ALA A 173 5.53 -8.27 -7.06
C ALA A 173 4.44 -9.33 -7.19
N ASP A 174 3.40 -9.28 -6.35
CA ASP A 174 2.27 -10.22 -6.41
C ASP A 174 1.55 -10.15 -7.77
N LEU A 175 1.34 -8.94 -8.31
CA LEU A 175 0.70 -8.75 -9.62
C LEU A 175 1.52 -9.34 -10.77
N VAL A 176 2.84 -9.09 -10.78
CA VAL A 176 3.73 -9.60 -11.84
C VAL A 176 3.91 -11.11 -11.72
N GLU A 177 3.97 -11.67 -10.50
CA GLU A 177 3.94 -13.12 -10.27
C GLU A 177 2.61 -13.75 -10.75
N GLY A 178 1.51 -13.01 -10.66
CA GLY A 178 0.22 -13.34 -11.25
C GLY A 178 0.15 -13.22 -12.78
N GLY A 179 1.25 -12.79 -13.43
CA GLY A 179 1.36 -12.68 -14.89
C GLY A 179 1.06 -11.30 -15.45
N LEU A 180 0.84 -10.28 -14.62
CA LEU A 180 0.65 -8.91 -15.10
C LEU A 180 1.97 -8.34 -15.64
N ILE A 181 1.93 -7.81 -16.86
CA ILE A 181 3.07 -7.13 -17.49
C ILE A 181 2.75 -5.64 -17.50
N GLY A 182 3.68 -4.80 -17.02
CA GLY A 182 3.48 -3.36 -16.92
C GLY A 182 3.28 -2.66 -18.26
N TYR A 183 2.72 -1.45 -18.22
CA TYR A 183 2.49 -0.61 -19.39
C TYR A 183 3.78 -0.42 -20.21
N GLN A 184 3.72 -0.79 -21.50
CA GLN A 184 4.85 -0.71 -22.43
C GLN A 184 6.13 -1.41 -21.93
N ALA A 185 6.01 -2.42 -21.06
CA ALA A 185 7.15 -3.17 -20.58
C ALA A 185 7.51 -4.33 -21.52
N ASP A 186 8.80 -4.57 -21.72
CA ASP A 186 9.29 -5.73 -22.45
C ASP A 186 9.19 -6.98 -21.55
N PRO A 187 8.48 -8.04 -21.97
CA PRO A 187 8.40 -9.29 -21.22
C PRO A 187 9.76 -9.90 -20.83
N GLU A 188 10.80 -9.75 -21.67
CA GLU A 188 12.14 -10.26 -21.36
C GLU A 188 12.84 -9.45 -20.27
N GLU A 189 12.63 -8.13 -20.26
CA GLU A 189 13.11 -7.24 -19.20
C GLU A 189 12.37 -7.50 -17.87
N CYS A 190 11.07 -7.80 -17.95
CA CYS A 190 10.23 -8.10 -16.79
C CYS A 190 10.47 -9.48 -16.18
N ALA A 191 11.10 -10.42 -16.88
CA ALA A 191 11.26 -11.81 -16.41
C ALA A 191 11.98 -11.92 -15.04
N ARG A 192 12.87 -10.97 -14.73
CA ARG A 192 13.61 -10.93 -13.46
C ARG A 192 13.01 -9.98 -12.42
N LEU A 193 12.00 -9.21 -12.79
CA LEU A 193 11.42 -8.16 -11.97
C LEU A 193 10.82 -8.68 -10.65
N PRO A 194 10.02 -9.78 -10.62
CA PRO A 194 9.53 -10.33 -9.35
C PRO A 194 10.63 -10.64 -8.36
N GLY A 195 11.68 -11.34 -8.80
CA GLY A 195 12.81 -11.70 -7.96
C GLY A 195 13.60 -10.48 -7.46
N ALA A 196 13.67 -9.41 -8.27
CA ALA A 196 14.27 -8.15 -7.85
C ALA A 196 13.42 -7.46 -6.77
N LEU A 197 12.12 -7.28 -7.02
CA LEU A 197 11.20 -6.68 -6.05
C LEU A 197 11.21 -7.44 -4.71
N ARG A 198 11.15 -8.78 -4.74
CA ARG A 198 11.22 -9.61 -3.51
C ARG A 198 12.52 -9.43 -2.73
N ARG A 199 13.66 -9.23 -3.40
CA ARG A 199 14.92 -8.90 -2.71
C ARG A 199 14.85 -7.51 -2.08
N ASP A 200 14.37 -6.53 -2.83
CA ASP A 200 14.34 -5.14 -2.37
C ASP A 200 13.36 -4.97 -1.20
N ILE A 201 12.21 -5.65 -1.22
CA ILE A 201 11.26 -5.73 -0.09
C ILE A 201 11.94 -6.25 1.18
N LYS A 202 12.71 -7.34 1.07
CA LYS A 202 13.43 -7.91 2.23
C LYS A 202 14.44 -6.91 2.79
N LEU A 203 15.22 -6.27 1.90
CA LEU A 203 16.20 -5.26 2.30
C LEU A 203 15.53 -4.05 2.98
N LEU A 204 14.44 -3.52 2.42
CA LEU A 204 13.68 -2.42 3.03
C LEU A 204 13.18 -2.77 4.43
N ARG A 205 12.60 -3.96 4.61
CA ARG A 205 12.12 -4.42 5.93
C ARG A 205 13.27 -4.60 6.91
N SER A 206 14.40 -5.16 6.48
CA SER A 206 15.61 -5.26 7.31
C SER A 206 16.17 -3.89 7.70
N MET A 207 16.12 -2.90 6.80
CA MET A 207 16.56 -1.54 7.09
C MET A 207 15.62 -0.81 8.05
N ALA A 208 14.30 -0.99 7.88
CA ALA A 208 13.31 -0.41 8.79
C ALA A 208 13.42 -0.97 10.22
N ALA A 209 13.87 -2.22 10.37
CA ALA A 209 14.07 -2.88 11.66
C ALA A 209 15.44 -2.60 12.30
N GLN A 210 16.26 -1.69 11.74
CA GLN A 210 17.54 -1.32 12.32
C GLN A 210 17.36 -0.68 13.70
N GLU A 211 18.15 -1.12 14.67
CA GLU A 211 18.26 -0.43 15.95
C GLU A 211 19.11 0.84 15.78
N PRO A 212 18.72 1.97 16.41
CA PRO A 212 19.57 3.15 16.45
C PRO A 212 20.91 2.77 17.11
N ARG A 213 22.04 3.05 16.44
CA ARG A 213 23.34 2.95 17.12
C ARG A 213 23.43 4.05 18.19
N PRO A 214 23.95 3.73 19.39
CA PRO A 214 24.18 4.72 20.45
C PRO A 214 25.19 5.79 20.05
#